data_AF-A0A7G3BKB3-F1
#
_entry.id   AF-A0A7G3BKB3-F1
#
_cell.length_a   1.000
_cell.length_b   1.000
_cell.length_c   1.000
_cell.angle_alpha   90.00
_cell.angle_beta   90.00
_cell.angle_gamma   90.00
#
_symmetry.space_group_name_H-M   'P 1'
#
loop_
_entity.id
_entity.type
_entity.pdbx_description
1 polymer ?
#
loop_
_entity_poly.entity_id
_entity_poly.type
_entity_poly.pdbx_seq_one_letter_code
_entity_poly.pdbx_strand_id
1 'polypeptide(L)'
;MKILKIVFFLVSSTVFSQDLTDNLLLYYSFDGDTNDSSINGNDGINFGATFANDRFGNPNSAIYFDGVNDYVNFPNISELKPDLPISFSFWIKYESYNSDDRDVFNTSFEEDRNTGVYFNSQMSTGNYAINYGDGSYSYVTSTRRSFVTNEAIDTNNWHQIIIIINSANNMKIYVDCMDNGGVYSGSGGALQYSASSGCIGRHDRDLGAPANYFKGAIDDFRYWNRELTVDNIAELLGVNYNVSNMTTSTSCGSNDGTITISGLTSGNNYTITYIHNSVTETLSITADASGNYIITGLESGIYDSILVTENVTGCQDDLGQVVIDEPDLALSVASTDLTSCGSDDGTITISELTSGNSYTITYIHNSVTETLSITADASGNYIITGLESGIYNSILVTENVTGCQDDLGQVIVECFDQGLPCFKTKLVFTPNGDGINDYWNLIISSNACDYIVYIYDRYGKLLKTLSPENNKWDGTFRGYNLPSNDYWYVVEYKIDDKKYTYKSHFALKR
;
A
#
# COMPACT_ATOMS: atom_id res chain seq x y z
N MET A 1 -30.29 23.67 -5.38
CA MET A 1 -29.85 22.70 -6.41
C MET A 1 -28.74 21.89 -5.78
N LYS A 2 -28.96 20.59 -5.48
CA LYS A 2 -27.97 19.76 -4.79
C LYS A 2 -26.79 19.55 -5.75
N ILE A 3 -25.69 20.24 -5.48
CA ILE A 3 -24.45 20.14 -6.26
C ILE A 3 -23.89 18.74 -6.05
N LEU A 4 -23.86 17.99 -7.13
CA LEU A 4 -23.25 16.67 -7.25
C LEU A 4 -21.74 16.86 -7.08
N LYS A 5 -21.22 16.58 -5.88
CA LYS A 5 -19.78 16.38 -5.69
C LYS A 5 -19.42 15.18 -6.56
N ILE A 6 -18.66 15.39 -7.64
CA ILE A 6 -17.86 14.32 -8.22
C ILE A 6 -16.74 14.10 -7.21
N VAL A 7 -17.06 13.33 -6.17
CA VAL A 7 -16.07 12.61 -5.39
C VAL A 7 -15.50 11.62 -6.38
N PHE A 8 -14.25 11.82 -6.81
CA PHE A 8 -13.47 10.68 -7.27
C PHE A 8 -13.45 9.73 -6.09
N PHE A 9 -14.33 8.72 -6.13
CA PHE A 9 -14.09 7.51 -5.36
C PHE A 9 -12.79 6.98 -5.94
N LEU A 10 -11.66 7.33 -5.31
CA LEU A 10 -10.58 6.38 -5.20
C LEU A 10 -11.26 5.17 -4.55
N VAL A 11 -11.66 4.23 -5.39
CA VAL A 11 -11.66 2.84 -4.96
C VAL A 11 -10.18 2.57 -4.75
N SER A 12 -9.65 2.98 -3.59
CA SER A 12 -8.61 2.20 -2.98
C SER A 12 -9.31 0.87 -2.76
N SER A 13 -9.19 -0.02 -3.75
CA SER A 13 -9.11 -1.41 -3.41
C SER A 13 -7.95 -1.45 -2.45
N THR A 14 -8.25 -1.44 -1.15
CA THR A 14 -7.36 -2.06 -0.19
C THR A 14 -7.28 -3.49 -0.66
N VAL A 15 -6.35 -3.76 -1.58
CA VAL A 15 -5.85 -5.10 -1.81
C VAL A 15 -5.20 -5.39 -0.47
N PHE A 16 -5.94 -6.01 0.44
CA PHE A 16 -5.32 -6.62 1.58
C PHE A 16 -4.34 -7.62 0.98
N SER A 17 -3.05 -7.36 1.14
CA SER A 17 -2.03 -8.36 0.86
C SER A 17 -2.41 -9.59 1.66
N GLN A 18 -2.66 -10.70 0.97
CA GLN A 18 -3.10 -11.94 1.61
C GLN A 18 -1.91 -12.49 2.39
N ASP A 19 -2.10 -12.79 3.67
CA ASP A 19 -1.05 -13.35 4.52
C ASP A 19 -0.89 -14.85 4.20
N LEU A 20 0.32 -15.42 4.34
CA LEU A 20 0.53 -16.86 4.17
C LEU A 20 -0.27 -17.72 5.17
N THR A 21 -0.77 -17.14 6.26
CA THR A 21 -1.67 -17.80 7.21
C THR A 21 -3.13 -17.77 6.80
N ASP A 22 -3.53 -16.89 5.88
CA ASP A 22 -4.90 -16.82 5.37
C ASP A 22 -5.25 -18.12 4.66
N ASN A 23 -6.32 -18.79 5.11
CA ASN A 23 -6.84 -20.00 4.47
C ASN A 23 -5.79 -21.14 4.38
N LEU A 24 -4.80 -21.13 5.28
CA LEU A 24 -3.86 -22.21 5.50
C LEU A 24 -4.58 -23.35 6.22
N LEU A 25 -4.52 -24.55 5.64
CA LEU A 25 -5.17 -25.75 6.19
C LEU A 25 -4.23 -26.55 7.08
N LEU A 26 -2.96 -26.68 6.68
CA LEU A 26 -1.91 -27.35 7.44
C LEU A 26 -0.53 -26.77 7.13
N TYR A 27 0.35 -26.81 8.13
CA TYR A 27 1.77 -26.53 8.00
C TYR A 27 2.58 -27.51 8.85
N TYR A 28 3.27 -28.44 8.20
CA TYR A 28 4.25 -29.32 8.86
C TYR A 28 5.66 -28.77 8.60
N SER A 29 6.27 -28.19 9.65
CA SER A 29 7.65 -27.71 9.56
C SER A 29 8.68 -28.84 9.64
N PHE A 30 8.30 -30.00 10.21
CA PHE A 30 9.17 -31.15 10.42
C PHE A 30 10.40 -30.86 11.30
N ASP A 31 10.27 -29.92 12.25
CA ASP A 31 11.27 -29.62 13.29
C ASP A 31 11.25 -30.63 14.45
N GLY A 32 11.46 -31.89 14.11
CA GLY A 32 11.56 -33.01 15.06
C GLY A 32 10.22 -33.63 15.45
N ASP A 33 9.12 -33.19 14.85
CA ASP A 33 7.80 -33.79 14.98
C ASP A 33 6.98 -33.68 13.67
N THR A 34 5.76 -34.22 13.68
CA THR A 34 4.79 -34.10 12.58
C THR A 34 3.57 -33.28 12.99
N ASN A 35 3.75 -32.34 13.92
CA ASN A 35 2.67 -31.49 14.41
C ASN A 35 2.33 -30.41 13.39
N ASP A 36 1.07 -29.98 13.39
CA ASP A 36 0.62 -28.86 12.57
C ASP A 36 0.98 -27.54 13.27
N SER A 37 1.93 -26.81 12.68
CA SER A 37 2.37 -25.49 13.10
C SER A 37 1.39 -24.37 12.69
N SER A 38 0.31 -24.70 11.94
CA SER A 38 -0.78 -23.77 11.68
C SER A 38 -1.68 -23.58 12.91
N ILE A 39 -2.60 -22.62 12.84
CA ILE A 39 -3.57 -22.40 13.92
C ILE A 39 -4.59 -23.55 14.08
N ASN A 40 -4.66 -24.47 13.10
CA ASN A 40 -5.70 -25.49 13.04
C ASN A 40 -5.37 -26.74 13.88
N GLY A 41 -4.08 -27.02 14.15
CA GLY A 41 -3.67 -28.17 14.97
C GLY A 41 -4.01 -29.52 14.34
N ASN A 42 -3.98 -29.62 13.02
CA ASN A 42 -4.25 -30.85 12.26
C ASN A 42 -3.01 -31.77 12.22
N ASP A 43 -2.56 -32.24 13.39
CA ASP A 43 -1.33 -33.00 13.55
C ASP A 43 -1.29 -34.27 12.68
N GLY A 44 -0.14 -34.51 12.05
CA GLY A 44 0.11 -35.69 11.23
C GLY A 44 0.48 -36.90 12.08
N ILE A 45 0.22 -38.10 11.56
CA ILE A 45 0.62 -39.36 12.21
C ILE A 45 1.75 -39.99 11.40
N ASN A 46 2.94 -40.06 11.99
CA ASN A 46 4.14 -40.64 11.37
C ASN A 46 4.14 -42.18 11.46
N PHE A 47 4.33 -42.84 10.32
CA PHE A 47 4.51 -44.28 10.16
C PHE A 47 5.91 -44.58 9.61
N GLY A 48 6.92 -44.58 10.47
CA GLY A 48 8.26 -45.08 10.14
C GLY A 48 9.28 -44.04 9.68
N ALA A 49 8.82 -42.91 9.13
CA ALA A 49 9.70 -41.85 8.65
C ALA A 49 10.57 -41.28 9.79
N THR A 50 11.79 -40.88 9.46
CA THR A 50 12.78 -40.40 10.43
C THR A 50 13.13 -38.94 10.18
N PHE A 51 13.60 -38.21 11.18
CA PHE A 51 14.01 -36.82 10.98
C PHE A 51 15.46 -36.73 10.49
N ALA A 52 15.74 -35.77 9.61
CA ALA A 52 17.00 -35.58 8.94
C ALA A 52 17.44 -34.10 8.97
N ASN A 53 18.57 -33.80 8.34
CA ASN A 53 19.03 -32.44 8.21
C ASN A 53 18.20 -31.69 7.15
N ASP A 54 17.89 -30.42 7.43
CA ASP A 54 17.24 -29.52 6.46
C ASP A 54 18.21 -29.04 5.35
N ARG A 55 17.73 -28.10 4.54
CA ARG A 55 18.49 -27.43 3.48
C ARG A 55 19.67 -26.58 3.96
N PHE A 56 19.69 -26.21 5.23
CA PHE A 56 20.76 -25.45 5.88
C PHE A 56 21.72 -26.33 6.69
N GLY A 57 21.46 -27.63 6.77
CA GLY A 57 22.24 -28.59 7.55
C GLY A 57 21.85 -28.66 9.03
N ASN A 58 20.74 -28.03 9.44
CA ASN A 58 20.23 -28.11 10.81
C ASN A 58 19.66 -29.51 11.06
N PRO A 59 20.06 -30.18 12.15
CA PRO A 59 19.63 -31.54 12.44
C PRO A 59 18.17 -31.62 12.91
N ASN A 60 17.44 -32.62 12.43
CA ASN A 60 16.02 -32.87 12.72
C ASN A 60 15.09 -31.72 12.32
N SER A 61 15.40 -31.00 11.24
CA SER A 61 14.58 -29.92 10.67
C SER A 61 14.02 -30.28 9.30
N ALA A 62 13.93 -31.57 9.01
CA ALA A 62 13.29 -32.13 7.83
C ALA A 62 12.88 -33.57 8.14
N ILE A 63 11.94 -34.13 7.37
CA ILE A 63 11.55 -35.53 7.47
C ILE A 63 12.09 -36.34 6.28
N TYR A 64 12.54 -37.54 6.55
CA TYR A 64 13.14 -38.49 5.61
C TYR A 64 12.29 -39.75 5.48
N PHE A 65 12.10 -40.17 4.24
CA PHE A 65 11.39 -41.38 3.84
C PHE A 65 12.34 -42.32 3.10
N ASP A 66 12.37 -43.59 3.48
CA ASP A 66 13.36 -44.56 2.98
C ASP A 66 13.03 -45.19 1.62
N GLY A 67 11.83 -44.95 1.08
CA GLY A 67 11.33 -45.54 -0.16
C GLY A 67 10.76 -46.95 -0.03
N VAL A 68 10.50 -47.43 1.19
CA VAL A 68 10.06 -48.81 1.45
C VAL A 68 8.69 -48.87 2.09
N ASN A 69 8.48 -48.16 3.21
CA ASN A 69 7.21 -48.22 3.93
C ASN A 69 6.88 -46.98 4.77
N ASP A 70 7.66 -45.91 4.62
CA ASP A 70 7.54 -44.69 5.41
C ASP A 70 6.46 -43.75 4.86
N TYR A 71 5.60 -43.20 5.72
CA TYR A 71 4.64 -42.14 5.36
C TYR A 71 4.11 -41.37 6.57
N VAL A 72 3.53 -40.19 6.33
CA VAL A 72 2.82 -39.40 7.33
C VAL A 72 1.37 -39.22 6.88
N ASN A 73 0.41 -39.70 7.67
CA ASN A 73 -1.01 -39.50 7.38
C ASN A 73 -1.49 -38.12 7.83
N PHE A 74 -2.30 -37.48 6.99
CA PHE A 74 -3.13 -36.35 7.41
C PHE A 74 -4.32 -36.82 8.26
N PRO A 75 -4.87 -35.96 9.13
CA PRO A 75 -6.19 -36.18 9.71
C PRO A 75 -7.26 -36.41 8.63
N ASN A 76 -8.13 -37.40 8.83
CA ASN A 76 -9.23 -37.66 7.89
C ASN A 76 -10.45 -36.80 8.23
N ILE A 77 -10.37 -35.51 7.88
CA ILE A 77 -11.40 -34.50 8.19
C ILE A 77 -11.85 -33.77 6.91
N SER A 78 -13.00 -33.10 6.98
CA SER A 78 -13.60 -32.38 5.84
C SER A 78 -12.80 -31.16 5.40
N GLU A 79 -12.12 -30.52 6.33
CA GLU A 79 -11.37 -29.27 6.15
C GLU A 79 -10.16 -29.48 5.23
N LEU A 80 -9.58 -30.68 5.24
CA LEU A 80 -8.50 -31.10 4.33
C LEU A 80 -9.03 -31.64 2.99
N LYS A 81 -10.31 -31.41 2.69
CA LYS A 81 -10.98 -31.79 1.44
C LYS A 81 -11.69 -30.59 0.76
N PRO A 82 -11.00 -29.44 0.57
CA PRO A 82 -11.58 -28.23 -0.03
C PRO A 82 -11.89 -28.39 -1.52
N ASP A 83 -12.76 -27.52 -2.04
CA ASP A 83 -12.90 -27.31 -3.48
C ASP A 83 -11.73 -26.47 -4.03
N LEU A 84 -11.59 -26.42 -5.36
CA LEU A 84 -10.63 -25.50 -6.02
C LEU A 84 -11.05 -24.03 -5.82
N PRO A 85 -10.11 -23.08 -5.69
CA PRO A 85 -8.66 -23.23 -5.86
C PRO A 85 -7.92 -23.81 -4.65
N ILE A 86 -6.81 -24.50 -4.93
CA ILE A 86 -5.95 -25.16 -3.94
C ILE A 86 -4.48 -24.82 -4.24
N SER A 87 -3.69 -24.61 -3.20
CA SER A 87 -2.24 -24.43 -3.32
C SER A 87 -1.44 -25.28 -2.33
N PHE A 88 -0.20 -25.61 -2.70
CA PHE A 88 0.78 -26.30 -1.85
C PHE A 88 2.15 -25.63 -1.95
N SER A 89 2.95 -25.75 -0.90
CA SER A 89 4.36 -25.39 -0.91
C SER A 89 5.15 -26.34 -0.02
N PHE A 90 6.31 -26.78 -0.48
CA PHE A 90 7.20 -27.63 0.31
C PHE A 90 8.60 -27.61 -0.31
N TRP A 91 9.60 -27.87 0.52
CA TRP A 91 10.94 -28.21 0.07
C TRP A 91 11.04 -29.72 -0.12
N ILE A 92 11.71 -30.15 -1.19
CA ILE A 92 11.89 -31.57 -1.51
C ILE A 92 13.32 -31.87 -1.94
N LYS A 93 13.80 -33.05 -1.57
CA LYS A 93 15.04 -33.64 -2.06
C LYS A 93 14.78 -35.09 -2.47
N TYR A 94 14.67 -35.35 -3.77
CA TYR A 94 14.59 -36.71 -4.30
C TYR A 94 15.92 -37.44 -4.16
N GLU A 95 15.93 -38.68 -3.67
CA GLU A 95 17.15 -39.51 -3.63
C GLU A 95 17.09 -40.74 -4.56
N SER A 96 16.00 -40.89 -5.30
CA SER A 96 15.81 -41.97 -6.28
C SER A 96 15.53 -41.44 -7.68
N TYR A 97 16.06 -42.14 -8.68
CA TYR A 97 15.68 -41.97 -10.09
C TYR A 97 14.54 -42.91 -10.50
N ASN A 98 14.15 -43.86 -9.64
CA ASN A 98 13.01 -44.74 -9.89
C ASN A 98 11.71 -43.95 -9.70
N SER A 99 10.81 -43.97 -10.68
CA SER A 99 9.56 -43.20 -10.61
C SER A 99 8.60 -43.68 -9.55
N ASP A 100 8.67 -44.97 -9.19
CA ASP A 100 7.82 -45.54 -8.14
C ASP A 100 8.23 -45.01 -6.74
N ASP A 101 9.48 -44.57 -6.60
CA ASP A 101 10.00 -44.00 -5.36
C ASP A 101 9.77 -42.47 -5.27
N ARG A 102 8.95 -41.91 -6.16
CA ARG A 102 8.77 -40.45 -6.35
C ARG A 102 7.31 -40.00 -6.29
N ASP A 103 6.47 -40.79 -5.62
CA ASP A 103 5.10 -40.41 -5.25
C ASP A 103 5.15 -39.64 -3.91
N VAL A 104 4.95 -38.32 -3.95
CA VAL A 104 5.30 -37.43 -2.84
C VAL A 104 4.16 -37.28 -1.84
N PHE A 105 2.97 -36.92 -2.32
CA PHE A 105 1.80 -36.79 -1.46
C PHE A 105 0.51 -37.02 -2.23
N ASN A 106 -0.54 -37.33 -1.47
CA ASN A 106 -1.91 -37.28 -1.93
C ASN A 106 -2.82 -36.73 -0.81
N THR A 107 -3.88 -35.99 -1.14
CA THR A 107 -4.81 -35.43 -0.14
C THR A 107 -5.91 -36.41 0.27
N SER A 108 -6.15 -37.43 -0.54
CA SER A 108 -6.97 -38.61 -0.22
C SER A 108 -6.74 -39.65 -1.29
N PHE A 109 -6.85 -40.93 -0.95
CA PHE A 109 -6.77 -42.00 -1.94
C PHE A 109 -7.72 -43.15 -1.62
N GLU A 110 -8.05 -43.95 -2.62
CA GLU A 110 -8.80 -45.20 -2.51
C GLU A 110 -8.35 -46.06 -3.68
N GLU A 111 -8.05 -47.35 -3.44
CA GLU A 111 -7.58 -48.25 -4.49
C GLU A 111 -8.57 -48.30 -5.66
N ASP A 112 -8.04 -48.42 -6.87
CA ASP A 112 -8.78 -48.39 -8.14
C ASP A 112 -9.57 -47.10 -8.40
N ARG A 113 -9.31 -46.02 -7.64
CA ARG A 113 -10.09 -44.78 -7.70
C ARG A 113 -9.20 -43.54 -7.77
N ASN A 114 -9.39 -42.73 -8.82
CA ASN A 114 -8.77 -41.41 -8.89
C ASN A 114 -9.51 -40.45 -7.94
N THR A 115 -8.91 -40.12 -6.80
CA THR A 115 -9.46 -39.16 -5.81
C THR A 115 -8.38 -38.22 -5.29
N GLY A 116 -8.82 -37.11 -4.71
CA GLY A 116 -7.94 -36.10 -4.12
C GLY A 116 -7.02 -35.44 -5.15
N VAL A 117 -6.08 -34.67 -4.63
CA VAL A 117 -4.94 -34.10 -5.34
C VAL A 117 -3.72 -34.94 -5.01
N TYR A 118 -2.89 -35.26 -6.01
CA TYR A 118 -1.63 -35.98 -5.78
C TYR A 118 -0.50 -35.49 -6.68
N PHE A 119 0.71 -35.48 -6.11
CA PHE A 119 1.93 -35.03 -6.75
C PHE A 119 2.93 -36.18 -6.89
N ASN A 120 3.37 -36.44 -8.13
CA ASN A 120 4.24 -37.56 -8.45
C ASN A 120 5.15 -37.30 -9.65
N SER A 121 6.14 -38.16 -9.87
CA SER A 121 6.91 -38.16 -11.13
C SER A 121 6.31 -39.08 -12.21
N GLN A 122 6.51 -38.72 -13.47
CA GLN A 122 6.21 -39.56 -14.63
C GLN A 122 7.34 -40.56 -14.88
N MET A 123 6.96 -41.82 -15.08
CA MET A 123 7.89 -42.92 -15.33
C MET A 123 8.78 -42.75 -16.57
N SER A 124 8.26 -42.19 -17.66
CA SER A 124 8.98 -42.10 -18.93
C SER A 124 9.98 -40.94 -19.04
N THR A 125 9.74 -39.87 -18.30
CA THR A 125 10.49 -38.60 -18.44
C THR A 125 11.17 -38.17 -17.15
N GLY A 126 10.69 -38.63 -15.98
CA GLY A 126 11.11 -38.09 -14.69
C GLY A 126 10.52 -36.72 -14.36
N ASN A 127 9.73 -36.15 -15.28
CA ASN A 127 8.99 -34.89 -15.08
C ASN A 127 7.93 -35.10 -14.01
N TYR A 128 7.60 -34.06 -13.27
CA TYR A 128 6.64 -34.16 -12.18
C TYR A 128 5.26 -33.68 -12.64
N ALA A 129 4.24 -34.17 -11.96
CA ALA A 129 2.86 -33.94 -12.30
C ALA A 129 2.06 -33.64 -11.04
N ILE A 130 1.20 -32.62 -11.13
CA ILE A 130 0.09 -32.44 -10.21
C ILE A 130 -1.17 -32.97 -10.87
N ASN A 131 -1.96 -33.73 -10.11
CA ASN A 131 -3.14 -34.41 -10.61
C ASN A 131 -4.30 -34.21 -9.64
N TYR A 132 -5.52 -34.23 -10.15
CA TYR A 132 -6.69 -34.48 -9.32
C TYR A 132 -7.68 -35.43 -9.97
N GLY A 133 -8.33 -36.25 -9.14
CA GLY A 133 -9.27 -37.27 -9.57
C GLY A 133 -10.74 -36.86 -9.44
N ASP A 134 -11.59 -37.47 -10.26
CA ASP A 134 -13.05 -37.23 -10.27
C ASP A 134 -13.88 -38.22 -9.46
N GLY A 135 -13.22 -39.11 -8.72
CA GLY A 135 -13.86 -40.11 -7.88
C GLY A 135 -14.49 -41.27 -8.66
N SER A 136 -14.17 -41.44 -9.93
CA SER A 136 -14.57 -42.64 -10.67
C SER A 136 -13.77 -43.87 -10.24
N TYR A 137 -14.42 -45.04 -10.20
CA TYR A 137 -13.81 -46.34 -9.88
C TYR A 137 -13.01 -46.89 -11.06
N SER A 138 -12.02 -46.11 -11.50
CA SER A 138 -11.03 -46.50 -12.50
C SER A 138 -9.82 -45.56 -12.41
N TYR A 139 -8.61 -46.12 -12.42
CA TYR A 139 -7.35 -45.36 -12.43
C TYR A 139 -6.82 -45.16 -13.86
N VAL A 140 -7.49 -44.29 -14.63
CA VAL A 140 -7.14 -44.00 -16.04
C VAL A 140 -7.07 -42.50 -16.30
N THR A 141 -6.50 -42.09 -17.44
CA THR A 141 -6.39 -40.67 -17.80
C THR A 141 -7.76 -39.98 -17.98
N SER A 142 -8.81 -40.72 -18.30
CA SER A 142 -10.15 -40.15 -18.46
C SER A 142 -10.87 -39.83 -17.15
N THR A 143 -10.33 -40.24 -16.00
CA THR A 143 -10.91 -40.03 -14.66
C THR A 143 -10.08 -39.07 -13.79
N ARG A 144 -9.11 -38.38 -14.40
CA ARG A 144 -8.30 -37.36 -13.74
C ARG A 144 -8.01 -36.17 -14.64
N ARG A 145 -7.58 -35.08 -14.03
CA ARG A 145 -6.89 -33.95 -14.66
C ARG A 145 -5.45 -33.95 -14.20
N SER A 146 -4.54 -33.63 -15.10
CA SER A 146 -3.10 -33.64 -14.83
C SER A 146 -2.45 -32.44 -15.51
N PHE A 147 -1.51 -31.81 -14.81
CA PHE A 147 -0.53 -30.90 -15.42
C PHE A 147 0.86 -31.48 -15.19
N VAL A 148 1.60 -31.65 -16.27
CA VAL A 148 2.91 -32.31 -16.29
C VAL A 148 3.94 -31.31 -16.78
N THR A 149 5.03 -31.15 -16.04
CA THR A 149 6.05 -30.16 -16.40
C THR A 149 6.93 -30.56 -17.56
N ASN A 150 7.66 -29.59 -18.10
CA ASN A 150 8.60 -29.83 -19.20
C ASN A 150 9.90 -30.46 -18.73
N GLU A 151 10.36 -30.10 -17.53
CA GLU A 151 11.62 -30.57 -16.95
C GLU A 151 11.39 -31.44 -15.71
N ALA A 152 12.38 -32.27 -15.39
CA ALA A 152 12.46 -33.03 -14.15
C ALA A 152 13.06 -32.19 -13.01
N ILE A 153 12.82 -32.61 -11.77
CA ILE A 153 13.54 -32.09 -10.59
C ILE A 153 14.84 -32.87 -10.43
N ASP A 154 15.95 -32.16 -10.24
CA ASP A 154 17.25 -32.78 -9.99
C ASP A 154 17.26 -33.54 -8.66
N THR A 155 17.83 -34.74 -8.70
CA THR A 155 17.99 -35.58 -7.50
C THR A 155 19.16 -35.11 -6.65
N ASN A 156 19.09 -35.38 -5.34
CA ASN A 156 20.12 -35.13 -4.34
C ASN A 156 20.36 -33.64 -4.01
N ASN A 157 19.57 -32.74 -4.56
CA ASN A 157 19.54 -31.32 -4.20
C ASN A 157 18.17 -30.95 -3.60
N TRP A 158 18.16 -29.96 -2.72
CA TRP A 158 16.93 -29.37 -2.21
C TRP A 158 16.34 -28.43 -3.25
N HIS A 159 15.05 -28.58 -3.51
CA HIS A 159 14.28 -27.73 -4.39
C HIS A 159 13.01 -27.25 -3.69
N GLN A 160 12.63 -25.99 -3.90
CA GLN A 160 11.36 -25.49 -3.43
C GLN A 160 10.28 -25.69 -4.48
N ILE A 161 9.18 -26.30 -4.09
CA ILE A 161 8.03 -26.55 -4.95
C ILE A 161 6.87 -25.68 -4.48
N ILE A 162 6.23 -24.96 -5.40
CA ILE A 162 4.98 -24.26 -5.15
C ILE A 162 3.99 -24.68 -6.23
N ILE A 163 2.79 -25.10 -5.82
CA ILE A 163 1.76 -25.64 -6.70
C ILE A 163 0.50 -24.80 -6.54
N ILE A 164 -0.13 -24.43 -7.66
CA ILE A 164 -1.41 -23.72 -7.70
C ILE A 164 -2.35 -24.47 -8.62
N ILE A 165 -3.56 -24.77 -8.15
CA ILE A 165 -4.58 -25.51 -8.89
C ILE A 165 -5.87 -24.68 -8.87
N ASN A 166 -6.12 -23.95 -9.96
CA ASN A 166 -7.33 -23.13 -10.08
C ASN A 166 -8.44 -23.88 -10.82
N SER A 167 -8.10 -24.62 -11.88
CA SER A 167 -9.04 -25.41 -12.66
C SER A 167 -8.35 -26.49 -13.49
N ALA A 168 -9.11 -27.27 -14.26
CA ALA A 168 -8.60 -28.34 -15.12
C ALA A 168 -7.50 -27.91 -16.11
N ASN A 169 -7.52 -26.65 -16.57
CA ASN A 169 -6.55 -26.09 -17.53
C ASN A 169 -5.88 -24.83 -16.99
N ASN A 170 -5.87 -24.65 -15.67
CA ASN A 170 -5.18 -23.55 -15.00
C ASN A 170 -4.53 -24.13 -13.74
N MET A 171 -3.34 -24.69 -13.93
CA MET A 171 -2.47 -25.22 -12.89
C MET A 171 -1.06 -24.68 -13.13
N LYS A 172 -0.33 -24.40 -12.05
CA LYS A 172 1.06 -23.96 -12.12
C LYS A 172 1.89 -24.76 -11.14
N ILE A 173 3.12 -25.04 -11.52
CA ILE A 173 4.13 -25.58 -10.62
C ILE A 173 5.41 -24.78 -10.79
N TYR A 174 5.84 -24.18 -9.70
CA TYR A 174 7.09 -23.45 -9.60
C TYR A 174 8.14 -24.34 -8.95
N VAL A 175 9.36 -24.34 -9.51
CA VAL A 175 10.54 -24.97 -8.94
C VAL A 175 11.63 -23.93 -8.82
N ASP A 176 12.09 -23.67 -7.59
CA ASP A 176 13.12 -22.66 -7.30
C ASP A 176 12.82 -21.31 -7.99
N CYS A 177 11.57 -20.83 -7.81
CA CYS A 177 10.97 -19.66 -8.46
C CYS A 177 10.55 -19.78 -9.93
N MET A 178 11.01 -20.78 -10.69
CA MET A 178 10.71 -20.87 -12.12
C MET A 178 9.37 -21.54 -12.38
N ASP A 179 8.48 -20.89 -13.14
CA ASP A 179 7.35 -21.58 -13.76
C ASP A 179 7.90 -22.55 -14.81
N ASN A 180 7.84 -23.85 -14.50
CA ASN A 180 8.46 -24.87 -15.35
C ASN A 180 7.65 -25.17 -16.62
N GLY A 181 6.52 -24.47 -16.81
CA GLY A 181 5.55 -24.72 -17.86
C GLY A 181 5.08 -26.17 -17.85
N GLY A 182 4.35 -26.57 -18.90
CA GLY A 182 3.94 -27.96 -19.00
C GLY A 182 2.78 -28.21 -19.95
N VAL A 183 2.28 -29.43 -19.88
CA VAL A 183 1.18 -29.93 -20.71
C VAL A 183 0.03 -30.40 -19.83
N TYR A 184 -1.15 -29.87 -20.10
CA TYR A 184 -2.40 -30.35 -19.52
C TYR A 184 -2.83 -31.65 -20.20
N SER A 185 -3.28 -32.62 -19.40
CA SER A 185 -3.81 -33.88 -19.89
C SER A 185 -4.92 -34.43 -19.01
N GLY A 186 -5.57 -35.48 -19.50
CA GLY A 186 -6.70 -36.12 -18.84
C GLY A 186 -8.04 -35.42 -19.08
N SER A 187 -9.12 -36.19 -18.92
CA SER A 187 -10.49 -35.74 -19.21
C SER A 187 -11.46 -35.92 -18.04
N GLY A 188 -10.94 -36.11 -16.82
CA GLY A 188 -11.74 -36.31 -15.62
C GLY A 188 -12.71 -35.18 -15.31
N GLY A 189 -13.72 -35.48 -14.50
CA GLY A 189 -14.66 -34.52 -13.93
C GLY A 189 -14.04 -33.55 -12.91
N ALA A 190 -14.89 -32.95 -12.07
CA ALA A 190 -14.46 -32.09 -10.98
C ALA A 190 -13.71 -32.90 -9.90
N LEU A 191 -12.84 -32.22 -9.13
CA LEU A 191 -12.13 -32.83 -8.00
C LEU A 191 -13.11 -33.49 -7.03
N GLN A 192 -12.85 -34.76 -6.67
CA GLN A 192 -13.58 -35.51 -5.66
C GLN A 192 -12.62 -36.20 -4.71
N TYR A 193 -13.01 -36.31 -3.44
CA TYR A 193 -12.21 -36.95 -2.40
C TYR A 193 -12.80 -38.31 -2.01
N SER A 194 -11.94 -39.23 -1.56
CA SER A 194 -12.38 -40.49 -0.96
C SER A 194 -12.75 -40.31 0.52
N ALA A 195 -13.29 -41.38 1.11
CA ALA A 195 -13.52 -41.45 2.55
C ALA A 195 -12.22 -41.68 3.35
N SER A 196 -11.09 -41.93 2.70
CA SER A 196 -9.79 -42.19 3.35
C SER A 196 -9.04 -40.89 3.63
N SER A 197 -8.04 -40.98 4.52
CA SER A 197 -7.04 -39.92 4.70
C SER A 197 -6.13 -39.80 3.49
N GLY A 198 -5.57 -38.60 3.28
CA GLY A 198 -4.37 -38.42 2.49
C GLY A 198 -3.09 -38.68 3.29
N CYS A 199 -1.96 -38.61 2.62
CA CYS A 199 -0.65 -38.75 3.25
C CYS A 199 0.47 -38.10 2.43
N ILE A 200 1.62 -37.92 3.09
CA ILE A 200 2.92 -37.63 2.50
C ILE A 200 3.74 -38.92 2.54
N GLY A 201 4.40 -39.26 1.43
CA GLY A 201 5.35 -40.35 1.34
C GLY A 201 4.80 -41.68 0.81
N ARG A 202 3.49 -41.78 0.54
CA ARG A 202 2.84 -43.00 0.04
C ARG A 202 1.77 -42.71 -1.01
N HIS A 203 1.58 -43.64 -1.94
CA HIS A 203 0.42 -43.64 -2.83
C HIS A 203 0.00 -45.06 -3.24
N ASP A 204 -1.26 -45.42 -3.00
CA ASP A 204 -1.84 -46.71 -3.40
C ASP A 204 -2.74 -46.50 -4.63
N ARG A 205 -2.44 -47.20 -5.74
CA ARG A 205 -3.14 -47.01 -7.02
C ARG A 205 -4.13 -48.11 -7.33
N ASP A 206 -3.67 -49.36 -7.32
CA ASP A 206 -4.41 -50.51 -7.82
C ASP A 206 -4.58 -51.55 -6.72
N LEU A 207 -5.79 -52.13 -6.63
CA LEU A 207 -6.10 -53.16 -5.65
C LEU A 207 -5.18 -54.39 -5.84
N GLY A 208 -4.38 -54.70 -4.82
CA GLY A 208 -3.47 -55.83 -4.82
C GLY A 208 -2.12 -55.59 -5.49
N ALA A 209 -1.83 -54.37 -5.95
CA ALA A 209 -0.47 -53.92 -6.26
C ALA A 209 0.22 -53.39 -4.99
N PRO A 210 1.56 -53.48 -4.88
CA PRO A 210 2.27 -52.82 -3.80
C PRO A 210 2.10 -51.30 -3.88
N ALA A 211 2.03 -50.68 -2.71
CA ALA A 211 2.07 -49.23 -2.57
C ALA A 211 3.40 -48.66 -3.07
N ASN A 212 3.35 -47.45 -3.62
CA ASN A 212 4.54 -46.67 -3.93
C ASN A 212 4.94 -45.83 -2.72
N TYR A 213 6.25 -45.71 -2.47
CA TYR A 213 6.79 -45.00 -1.32
C TYR A 213 7.88 -44.01 -1.72
N PHE A 214 7.75 -42.78 -1.28
CA PHE A 214 8.73 -41.74 -1.56
C PHE A 214 10.10 -42.08 -0.95
N LYS A 215 11.17 -41.84 -1.72
CA LYS A 215 12.54 -41.90 -1.23
C LYS A 215 13.21 -40.54 -1.30
N GLY A 216 13.42 -39.94 -0.14
CA GLY A 216 14.04 -38.63 -0.03
C GLY A 216 13.64 -37.87 1.22
N ALA A 217 13.91 -36.56 1.21
CA ALA A 217 13.55 -35.67 2.31
C ALA A 217 12.52 -34.62 1.87
N ILE A 218 11.65 -34.23 2.80
CA ILE A 218 10.67 -33.14 2.66
C ILE A 218 10.81 -32.22 3.86
N ASP A 219 10.61 -30.94 3.63
CA ASP A 219 10.65 -29.90 4.64
C ASP A 219 9.55 -28.87 4.33
N ASP A 220 9.09 -28.16 5.35
CA ASP A 220 8.25 -26.96 5.21
C ASP A 220 6.91 -27.15 4.44
N PHE A 221 6.24 -28.30 4.61
CA PHE A 221 5.03 -28.67 3.84
C PHE A 221 3.79 -27.88 4.27
N ARG A 222 3.19 -27.16 3.33
CA ARG A 222 2.01 -26.31 3.52
C ARG A 222 0.92 -26.61 2.49
N TYR A 223 -0.35 -26.53 2.90
CA TYR A 223 -1.55 -26.75 2.09
C TYR A 223 -2.58 -25.66 2.37
N TRP A 224 -3.09 -24.99 1.33
CA TRP A 224 -4.12 -23.95 1.40
C TRP A 224 -5.38 -24.30 0.60
N ASN A 225 -6.54 -23.79 1.05
CA ASN A 225 -7.79 -23.74 0.27
C ASN A 225 -7.97 -22.40 -0.46
N ARG A 226 -6.88 -21.89 -1.05
CA ARG A 226 -6.90 -20.68 -1.90
C ARG A 226 -5.79 -20.73 -2.95
N GLU A 227 -5.90 -19.83 -3.92
CA GLU A 227 -4.80 -19.45 -4.80
C GLU A 227 -3.81 -18.55 -4.05
N LEU A 228 -2.51 -18.82 -4.20
CA LEU A 228 -1.43 -17.94 -3.73
C LEU A 228 -1.22 -16.78 -4.72
N THR A 229 -1.02 -15.57 -4.17
CA THR A 229 -0.69 -14.37 -4.96
C THR A 229 0.79 -14.36 -5.35
N VAL A 230 1.19 -13.44 -6.24
CA VAL A 230 2.60 -13.22 -6.59
C VAL A 230 3.41 -12.89 -5.34
N ASP A 231 2.92 -12.00 -4.47
CA ASP A 231 3.58 -11.64 -3.20
C ASP A 231 3.78 -12.86 -2.30
N ASN A 232 2.77 -13.75 -2.17
CA ASN A 232 2.92 -14.97 -1.37
C ASN A 232 3.97 -15.91 -1.93
N ILE A 233 4.03 -16.02 -3.27
CA ILE A 233 5.03 -16.83 -3.94
C ILE A 233 6.42 -16.23 -3.68
N ALA A 234 6.59 -14.91 -3.83
CA ALA A 234 7.84 -14.20 -3.56
C ALA A 234 8.30 -14.39 -2.10
N GLU A 235 7.39 -14.22 -1.13
CA GLU A 235 7.64 -14.43 0.30
C GLU A 235 8.11 -15.86 0.59
N LEU A 236 7.41 -16.87 0.06
CA LEU A 236 7.80 -18.28 0.21
C LEU A 236 9.18 -18.55 -0.38
N LEU A 237 9.50 -17.94 -1.52
CA LEU A 237 10.79 -18.07 -2.21
C LEU A 237 11.91 -17.26 -1.54
N GLY A 238 11.60 -16.45 -0.52
CA GLY A 238 12.56 -15.56 0.14
C GLY A 238 12.98 -14.36 -0.73
N VAL A 239 12.24 -14.08 -1.80
CA VAL A 239 12.42 -12.91 -2.66
C VAL A 239 11.78 -11.72 -1.95
N ASN A 240 12.59 -10.73 -1.58
CA ASN A 240 12.15 -9.56 -0.84
C ASN A 240 12.76 -8.32 -1.49
N TYR A 241 12.32 -8.00 -2.70
CA TYR A 241 12.71 -6.76 -3.35
C TYR A 241 11.84 -5.64 -2.78
N ASN A 242 12.34 -4.41 -2.83
CA ASN A 242 11.55 -3.29 -2.35
C ASN A 242 11.97 -1.98 -3.02
N VAL A 243 11.04 -1.04 -3.06
CA VAL A 243 11.38 0.37 -3.32
C VAL A 243 11.94 0.95 -2.02
N SER A 244 13.25 1.22 -1.98
CA SER A 244 13.92 1.75 -0.78
C SER A 244 13.95 3.27 -0.73
N ASN A 245 13.90 3.92 -1.88
CA ASN A 245 13.91 5.38 -1.98
C ASN A 245 13.29 5.84 -3.30
N MET A 246 12.80 7.08 -3.30
CA MET A 246 12.29 7.76 -4.48
C MET A 246 12.57 9.26 -4.37
N THR A 247 12.73 9.92 -5.50
CA THR A 247 12.88 11.39 -5.55
C THR A 247 11.85 11.98 -6.50
N THR A 248 11.23 13.07 -6.07
CA THR A 248 10.42 13.94 -6.94
C THR A 248 11.30 14.60 -7.99
N SER A 249 10.67 15.14 -9.04
CA SER A 249 11.38 15.96 -10.02
C SER A 249 11.96 17.22 -9.36
N THR A 250 13.12 17.71 -9.82
CA THR A 250 13.76 18.90 -9.20
C THR A 250 13.18 20.21 -9.69
N SER A 251 12.48 20.21 -10.82
CA SER A 251 11.78 21.35 -11.38
C SER A 251 10.50 20.92 -12.08
N CYS A 252 9.57 21.85 -12.24
CA CYS A 252 8.28 21.57 -12.86
C CYS A 252 8.42 21.05 -14.29
N GLY A 253 7.87 19.85 -14.54
CA GLY A 253 7.96 19.19 -15.83
C GLY A 253 9.36 18.68 -16.19
N SER A 254 10.28 18.54 -15.24
CA SER A 254 11.53 17.81 -15.48
C SER A 254 11.36 16.31 -15.32
N ASN A 255 12.07 15.56 -16.15
CA ASN A 255 12.11 14.10 -16.12
C ASN A 255 13.38 13.67 -15.41
N ASP A 256 13.52 14.00 -14.13
CA ASP A 256 14.69 13.68 -13.31
C ASP A 256 14.34 13.04 -11.96
N GLY A 257 13.08 12.63 -11.80
CA GLY A 257 12.67 11.74 -10.72
C GLY A 257 13.42 10.41 -10.76
N THR A 258 13.47 9.75 -9.61
CA THR A 258 14.13 8.45 -9.47
C THR A 258 13.35 7.48 -8.60
N ILE A 259 13.51 6.18 -8.86
CA ILE A 259 13.03 5.07 -8.03
C ILE A 259 14.22 4.16 -7.76
N THR A 260 14.53 3.89 -6.50
CA THR A 260 15.58 2.96 -6.10
C THR A 260 14.97 1.63 -5.69
N ILE A 261 15.31 0.57 -6.43
CA ILE A 261 14.98 -0.81 -6.09
C ILE A 261 16.16 -1.42 -5.33
N SER A 262 15.87 -2.10 -4.23
CA SER A 262 16.83 -2.79 -3.37
C SER A 262 16.42 -4.24 -3.11
N GLY A 263 17.31 -4.99 -2.46
CA GLY A 263 17.12 -6.43 -2.18
C GLY A 263 17.58 -7.34 -3.33
N LEU A 264 18.22 -6.77 -4.35
CA LEU A 264 18.73 -7.52 -5.50
C LEU A 264 20.05 -8.22 -5.15
N THR A 265 20.32 -9.35 -5.78
CA THR A 265 21.61 -10.03 -5.68
C THR A 265 22.65 -9.27 -6.50
N SER A 266 23.67 -8.73 -5.84
CA SER A 266 24.75 -7.97 -6.47
C SER A 266 25.36 -8.68 -7.68
N GLY A 267 25.42 -7.99 -8.82
CA GLY A 267 26.00 -8.51 -10.06
C GLY A 267 25.09 -9.41 -10.89
N ASN A 268 23.90 -9.76 -10.38
CA ASN A 268 22.91 -10.51 -11.17
C ASN A 268 22.14 -9.56 -12.10
N ASN A 269 21.61 -10.14 -13.17
CA ASN A 269 20.84 -9.41 -14.17
C ASN A 269 19.34 -9.56 -13.90
N TYR A 270 18.62 -8.47 -14.08
CA TYR A 270 17.17 -8.41 -13.86
C TYR A 270 16.47 -7.74 -15.04
N THR A 271 15.18 -8.02 -15.17
CA THR A 271 14.24 -7.29 -16.00
C THR A 271 13.22 -6.61 -15.08
N ILE A 272 13.09 -5.29 -15.20
CA ILE A 272 12.06 -4.51 -14.49
C ILE A 272 11.02 -4.08 -15.51
N THR A 273 9.75 -4.36 -15.25
CA THR A 273 8.62 -3.85 -16.05
C THR A 273 7.69 -3.04 -15.17
N TYR A 274 7.16 -1.93 -15.68
CA TYR A 274 6.17 -1.11 -14.97
C TYR A 274 5.24 -0.42 -15.97
N ILE A 275 4.09 0.07 -15.50
CA ILE A 275 3.13 0.82 -16.29
C ILE A 275 3.22 2.29 -15.92
N HIS A 276 3.48 3.15 -16.90
CA HIS A 276 3.44 4.60 -16.77
C HIS A 276 2.56 5.19 -17.87
N ASN A 277 1.58 6.03 -17.50
CA ASN A 277 0.63 6.62 -18.45
C ASN A 277 -0.07 5.58 -19.37
N SER A 278 -0.44 4.42 -18.81
CA SER A 278 -1.03 3.27 -19.54
C SER A 278 -0.10 2.61 -20.57
N VAL A 279 1.20 2.92 -20.56
CA VAL A 279 2.23 2.29 -21.40
C VAL A 279 3.11 1.41 -20.52
N THR A 280 3.35 0.17 -20.95
CA THR A 280 4.29 -0.73 -20.27
C THR A 280 5.71 -0.43 -20.73
N GLU A 281 6.57 -0.10 -19.77
CA GLU A 281 8.01 0.10 -19.96
C GLU A 281 8.77 -1.14 -19.50
N THR A 282 9.96 -1.37 -20.07
CA THR A 282 10.81 -2.53 -19.73
C THR A 282 12.27 -2.14 -19.71
N LEU A 283 12.95 -2.43 -18.59
CA LEU A 283 14.36 -2.19 -18.37
C LEU A 283 15.10 -3.51 -18.17
N SER A 284 16.27 -3.66 -18.76
CA SER A 284 17.21 -4.74 -18.44
C SER A 284 18.39 -4.15 -17.69
N ILE A 285 18.65 -4.67 -16.49
CA ILE A 285 19.56 -4.05 -15.53
C ILE A 285 20.51 -5.08 -14.94
N THR A 286 21.59 -4.59 -14.34
CA THR A 286 22.49 -5.38 -13.48
C THR A 286 22.52 -4.71 -12.12
N ALA A 287 22.28 -5.47 -11.06
CA ALA A 287 22.31 -4.95 -9.71
C ALA A 287 23.72 -4.49 -9.32
N ASP A 288 23.81 -3.37 -8.61
CA ASP A 288 25.09 -2.84 -8.13
C ASP A 288 25.68 -3.69 -6.99
N ALA A 289 26.88 -3.31 -6.53
CA ALA A 289 27.59 -4.03 -5.46
C ALA A 289 26.87 -4.02 -4.10
N SER A 290 25.88 -3.14 -3.92
CA SER A 290 25.05 -3.05 -2.72
C SER A 290 23.69 -3.75 -2.89
N GLY A 291 23.43 -4.38 -4.04
CA GLY A 291 22.16 -5.02 -4.32
C GLY A 291 21.05 -4.05 -4.71
N ASN A 292 21.41 -2.91 -5.31
CA ASN A 292 20.45 -1.88 -5.70
C ASN A 292 20.48 -1.59 -7.21
N TYR A 293 19.41 -0.97 -7.68
CA TYR A 293 19.34 -0.32 -8.98
C TYR A 293 18.49 0.95 -8.89
N ILE A 294 18.96 2.04 -9.48
CA ILE A 294 18.25 3.32 -9.52
C ILE A 294 17.70 3.51 -10.94
N ILE A 295 16.37 3.51 -11.06
CA ILE A 295 15.69 3.98 -12.26
C ILE A 295 15.74 5.50 -12.23
N THR A 296 16.30 6.11 -13.27
CA THR A 296 16.49 7.55 -13.38
C THR A 296 15.75 8.12 -14.58
N GLY A 297 15.52 9.42 -14.59
CA GLY A 297 14.97 10.11 -15.74
C GLY A 297 13.45 10.01 -15.81
N LEU A 298 12.81 9.85 -14.64
CA LEU A 298 11.39 9.62 -14.52
C LEU A 298 10.63 10.94 -14.48
N GLU A 299 9.52 11.01 -15.23
CA GLU A 299 8.54 12.10 -15.16
C GLU A 299 7.72 11.96 -13.87
N SER A 300 7.05 13.03 -13.46
CA SER A 300 6.02 12.92 -12.43
C SER A 300 4.88 12.01 -12.89
N GLY A 301 4.17 11.43 -11.93
CA GLY A 301 3.01 10.61 -12.16
C GLY A 301 3.10 9.23 -11.53
N ILE A 302 2.17 8.37 -11.93
CA ILE A 302 1.95 7.06 -11.33
C ILE A 302 2.75 6.01 -12.11
N TYR A 303 3.53 5.23 -11.37
CA TYR A 303 4.25 4.05 -11.82
C TYR A 303 3.61 2.85 -11.16
N ASP A 304 2.86 2.06 -11.94
CA ASP A 304 2.06 0.95 -11.44
C ASP A 304 2.65 -0.41 -11.85
N SER A 305 2.33 -1.46 -11.10
CA SER A 305 2.76 -2.85 -11.36
C SER A 305 4.27 -2.98 -11.61
N ILE A 306 5.09 -2.44 -10.70
CA ILE A 306 6.56 -2.51 -10.80
C ILE A 306 7.02 -3.95 -10.51
N LEU A 307 7.07 -4.76 -11.57
CA LEU A 307 7.48 -6.16 -11.52
C LEU A 307 8.99 -6.29 -11.78
N VAL A 308 9.70 -6.88 -10.84
CA VAL A 308 11.14 -7.17 -10.93
C VAL A 308 11.33 -8.65 -11.14
N THR A 309 12.04 -9.04 -12.21
CA THR A 309 12.35 -10.44 -12.56
C THR A 309 13.85 -10.66 -12.54
N GLU A 310 14.35 -11.63 -11.80
CA GLU A 310 15.74 -12.08 -11.91
C GLU A 310 15.92 -12.98 -13.14
N ASN A 311 16.85 -12.64 -14.03
CA ASN A 311 16.93 -13.29 -15.35
C ASN A 311 17.49 -14.73 -15.30
N VAL A 312 18.22 -15.08 -14.24
CA VAL A 312 18.83 -16.42 -14.10
C VAL A 312 17.86 -17.40 -13.47
N THR A 313 17.20 -16.99 -12.39
CA THR A 313 16.32 -17.83 -11.57
C THR A 313 14.85 -17.69 -11.98
N GLY A 314 14.49 -16.67 -12.77
CA GLY A 314 13.10 -16.35 -13.07
C GLY A 314 12.29 -15.87 -11.87
N CYS A 315 12.90 -15.66 -10.69
CA CYS A 315 12.21 -15.15 -9.51
C CYS A 315 11.62 -13.76 -9.79
N GLN A 316 10.36 -13.57 -9.41
CA GLN A 316 9.63 -12.33 -9.62
C GLN A 316 9.08 -11.76 -8.31
N ASP A 317 9.03 -10.44 -8.22
CA ASP A 317 8.39 -9.69 -7.14
C ASP A 317 7.68 -8.47 -7.72
N ASP A 318 6.44 -8.22 -7.31
CA ASP A 318 5.66 -7.04 -7.72
C ASP A 318 5.67 -6.01 -6.58
N LEU A 319 6.39 -4.91 -6.80
CA LEU A 319 6.55 -3.85 -5.81
C LEU A 319 5.34 -2.90 -5.77
N GLY A 320 4.30 -3.17 -6.56
CA GLY A 320 3.08 -2.41 -6.62
C GLY A 320 3.27 -1.04 -7.26
N GLN A 321 2.70 -0.02 -6.63
CA GLN A 321 2.59 1.33 -7.18
C GLN A 321 3.49 2.34 -6.44
N VAL A 322 4.13 3.22 -7.22
CA VAL A 322 4.87 4.40 -6.75
C VAL A 322 4.35 5.64 -7.45
N VAL A 323 4.26 6.77 -6.73
CA VAL A 323 3.85 8.07 -7.28
C VAL A 323 5.01 9.04 -7.19
N ILE A 324 5.53 9.51 -8.32
CA ILE A 324 6.51 10.59 -8.34
C ILE A 324 5.76 11.91 -8.42
N ASP A 325 5.82 12.72 -7.36
CA ASP A 325 5.17 14.03 -7.35
C ASP A 325 5.99 15.07 -8.13
N GLU A 326 5.29 16.06 -8.69
CA GLU A 326 5.91 17.31 -9.13
C GLU A 326 6.43 18.11 -7.91
N PRO A 327 7.50 18.92 -8.07
CA PRO A 327 7.93 19.81 -7.01
C PRO A 327 6.92 20.95 -6.80
N ASP A 328 6.93 21.49 -5.59
CA ASP A 328 6.20 22.71 -5.24
C ASP A 328 6.76 23.92 -6.01
N LEU A 329 5.90 24.83 -6.50
CA LEU A 329 6.31 26.04 -7.22
C LEU A 329 7.08 27.04 -6.32
N ALA A 330 7.06 26.85 -4.99
CA ALA A 330 7.78 27.68 -4.01
C ALA A 330 7.47 29.19 -4.15
N LEU A 331 6.21 29.50 -4.39
CA LEU A 331 5.66 30.84 -4.52
C LEU A 331 5.56 31.53 -3.15
N SER A 332 5.24 32.82 -3.18
CA SER A 332 4.91 33.56 -1.97
C SER A 332 3.63 34.35 -2.15
N VAL A 333 2.93 34.57 -1.02
CA VAL A 333 1.68 35.30 -0.98
C VAL A 333 1.73 36.43 0.05
N ALA A 334 1.19 37.58 -0.31
CA ALA A 334 1.02 38.73 0.59
C ALA A 334 -0.32 39.41 0.34
N SER A 335 -0.94 39.96 1.38
CA SER A 335 -2.13 40.82 1.26
C SER A 335 -1.81 42.30 1.46
N THR A 336 -2.63 43.15 0.86
CA THR A 336 -2.79 44.55 1.24
C THR A 336 -4.20 44.76 1.78
N ASP A 337 -4.28 45.33 2.98
CA ASP A 337 -5.53 45.64 3.66
C ASP A 337 -6.30 46.78 2.98
N LEU A 338 -7.61 46.84 3.23
CA LEU A 338 -8.49 47.88 2.71
C LEU A 338 -8.07 49.27 3.21
N THR A 339 -8.23 50.30 2.38
CA THR A 339 -7.97 51.68 2.82
C THR A 339 -8.99 52.15 3.86
N SER A 340 -10.23 51.65 3.77
CA SER A 340 -11.33 51.94 4.70
C SER A 340 -12.28 50.75 4.84
N CYS A 341 -12.94 50.60 5.98
CA CYS A 341 -13.93 49.54 6.13
C CYS A 341 -15.15 49.78 5.22
N GLY A 342 -15.47 48.79 4.38
CA GLY A 342 -16.55 48.87 3.40
C GLY A 342 -16.12 49.35 1.99
N SER A 343 -14.83 49.53 1.74
CA SER A 343 -14.28 49.56 0.37
C SER A 343 -13.96 48.16 -0.13
N ASP A 344 -13.83 48.01 -1.44
CA ASP A 344 -13.43 46.74 -2.08
C ASP A 344 -12.05 46.92 -2.72
N ASP A 345 -11.10 47.50 -1.99
CA ASP A 345 -9.78 47.88 -2.51
C ASP A 345 -8.61 47.11 -1.89
N GLY A 346 -8.91 46.05 -1.12
CA GLY A 346 -7.91 45.09 -0.68
C GLY A 346 -7.31 44.32 -1.85
N THR A 347 -6.11 43.79 -1.65
CA THR A 347 -5.42 42.97 -2.65
C THR A 347 -4.74 41.75 -2.05
N ILE A 348 -4.54 40.73 -2.89
CA ILE A 348 -3.63 39.60 -2.63
C ILE A 348 -2.65 39.54 -3.80
N THR A 349 -1.36 39.62 -3.49
CA THR A 349 -0.26 39.49 -4.44
C THR A 349 0.36 38.10 -4.31
N ILE A 350 0.44 37.40 -5.42
CA ILE A 350 1.21 36.15 -5.58
C ILE A 350 2.48 36.50 -6.34
N SER A 351 3.63 36.06 -5.83
CA SER A 351 4.96 36.38 -6.34
C SER A 351 5.76 35.11 -6.64
N GLU A 352 6.88 35.28 -7.35
CA GLU A 352 7.77 34.20 -7.84
C GLU A 352 7.13 33.30 -8.92
N LEU A 353 6.08 33.78 -9.59
CA LEU A 353 5.52 33.13 -10.76
C LEU A 353 6.49 33.25 -11.94
N THR A 354 6.52 32.25 -12.82
CA THR A 354 7.28 32.34 -14.07
C THR A 354 6.59 33.34 -15.01
N SER A 355 7.27 34.46 -15.29
CA SER A 355 6.76 35.53 -16.17
C SER A 355 6.24 34.99 -17.50
N GLY A 356 5.00 35.33 -17.85
CA GLY A 356 4.36 34.93 -19.11
C GLY A 356 3.71 33.55 -19.10
N ASN A 357 3.92 32.73 -18.06
CA ASN A 357 3.22 31.46 -17.91
C ASN A 357 1.77 31.69 -17.45
N SER A 358 0.90 30.74 -17.79
CA SER A 358 -0.50 30.76 -17.39
C SER A 358 -0.73 29.89 -16.17
N TYR A 359 -1.49 30.40 -15.21
CA TYR A 359 -1.83 29.70 -13.97
C TYR A 359 -3.33 29.68 -13.74
N THR A 360 -3.79 28.75 -12.93
CA THR A 360 -5.12 28.72 -12.33
C THR A 360 -4.96 28.91 -10.83
N ILE A 361 -5.61 29.94 -10.28
CA ILE A 361 -5.65 30.19 -8.83
C ILE A 361 -7.04 29.81 -8.34
N THR A 362 -7.12 28.96 -7.34
CA THR A 362 -8.36 28.67 -6.62
C THR A 362 -8.21 29.08 -5.17
N TYR A 363 -9.26 29.64 -4.58
CA TYR A 363 -9.31 29.95 -3.15
C TYR A 363 -10.75 29.91 -2.67
N ILE A 364 -10.94 29.77 -1.37
CA ILE A 364 -12.25 29.82 -0.75
C ILE A 364 -12.41 31.18 -0.07
N HIS A 365 -13.54 31.83 -0.32
CA HIS A 365 -13.97 33.04 0.36
C HIS A 365 -15.45 32.92 0.71
N ASN A 366 -15.81 33.20 1.97
CA ASN A 366 -17.19 33.07 2.47
C ASN A 366 -17.84 31.69 2.19
N SER A 367 -17.05 30.61 2.24
CA SER A 367 -17.47 29.22 1.93
C SER A 367 -17.79 28.95 0.46
N VAL A 368 -17.41 29.86 -0.44
CA VAL A 368 -17.53 29.71 -1.89
C VAL A 368 -16.12 29.56 -2.46
N THR A 369 -15.92 28.56 -3.33
CA THR A 369 -14.68 28.40 -4.09
C THR A 369 -14.70 29.33 -5.29
N GLU A 370 -13.72 30.22 -5.37
CA GLU A 370 -13.46 31.09 -6.51
C GLU A 370 -12.34 30.48 -7.37
N THR A 371 -12.32 30.80 -8.66
CA THR A 371 -11.32 30.30 -9.60
C THR A 371 -10.97 31.38 -10.61
N LEU A 372 -9.67 31.66 -10.75
CA LEU A 372 -9.12 32.66 -11.66
C LEU A 372 -8.13 31.99 -12.60
N SER A 373 -8.26 32.24 -13.90
CA SER A 373 -7.24 31.89 -14.88
C SER A 373 -6.43 33.15 -15.21
N ILE A 374 -5.12 33.08 -15.01
CA ILE A 374 -4.24 34.25 -15.04
C ILE A 374 -3.02 34.01 -15.92
N THR A 375 -2.33 35.10 -16.26
CA THR A 375 -0.98 35.07 -16.83
C THR A 375 -0.10 35.94 -15.96
N ALA A 376 1.03 35.40 -15.52
CA ALA A 376 1.97 36.12 -14.68
C ALA A 376 2.56 37.32 -15.43
N ASP A 377 2.71 38.45 -14.74
CA ASP A 377 3.30 39.65 -15.32
C ASP A 377 4.81 39.50 -15.57
N ALA A 378 5.41 40.52 -16.19
CA ALA A 378 6.84 40.52 -16.52
C ALA A 378 7.78 40.51 -15.29
N SER A 379 7.24 40.77 -14.10
CA SER A 379 7.95 40.73 -12.82
C SER A 379 7.67 39.45 -12.02
N GLY A 380 6.94 38.50 -12.61
CA GLY A 380 6.59 37.23 -11.95
C GLY A 380 5.52 37.39 -10.88
N ASN A 381 4.62 38.37 -11.01
CA ASN A 381 3.56 38.62 -10.05
C ASN A 381 2.17 38.52 -10.67
N TYR A 382 1.19 38.26 -9.82
CA TYR A 382 -0.21 38.49 -10.09
C TYR A 382 -0.90 39.09 -8.87
N ILE A 383 -1.68 40.16 -9.08
CA ILE A 383 -2.41 40.84 -8.01
C ILE A 383 -3.91 40.61 -8.20
N ILE A 384 -4.51 39.88 -7.28
CA ILE A 384 -5.96 39.82 -7.11
C ILE A 384 -6.37 41.15 -6.47
N THR A 385 -7.19 41.92 -7.18
CA THR A 385 -7.68 43.24 -6.73
C THR A 385 -9.19 43.17 -6.49
N GLY A 386 -9.75 44.21 -5.87
CA GLY A 386 -11.20 44.25 -5.67
C GLY A 386 -11.67 43.47 -4.45
N LEU A 387 -10.79 43.22 -3.47
CA LEU A 387 -11.08 42.31 -2.37
C LEU A 387 -11.72 43.03 -1.19
N GLU A 388 -12.81 42.44 -0.67
CA GLU A 388 -13.43 42.80 0.60
C GLU A 388 -12.58 42.31 1.78
N SER A 389 -12.82 42.86 2.97
CA SER A 389 -12.19 42.33 4.18
C SER A 389 -12.67 40.91 4.45
N GLY A 390 -11.76 39.98 4.71
CA GLY A 390 -12.13 38.61 5.01
C GLY A 390 -10.96 37.63 5.00
N ILE A 391 -11.31 36.37 5.18
CA ILE A 391 -10.38 35.24 5.10
C ILE A 391 -10.47 34.65 3.70
N TYR A 392 -9.30 34.44 3.10
CA TYR A 392 -9.10 33.76 1.83
C TYR A 392 -8.29 32.49 2.13
N ASN A 393 -8.93 31.32 2.07
CA ASN A 393 -8.31 30.06 2.49
C ASN A 393 -8.10 29.10 1.33
N SER A 394 -7.15 28.18 1.49
CA SER A 394 -6.79 27.17 0.48
C SER A 394 -6.44 27.83 -0.86
N ILE A 395 -5.55 28.83 -0.82
CA ILE A 395 -5.05 29.51 -2.01
C ILE A 395 -4.11 28.55 -2.75
N LEU A 396 -4.69 27.77 -3.66
CA LEU A 396 -3.97 26.82 -4.49
C LEU A 396 -3.69 27.46 -5.85
N VAL A 397 -2.41 27.52 -6.22
CA VAL A 397 -1.94 27.97 -7.53
C VAL A 397 -1.53 26.74 -8.32
N THR A 398 -1.97 26.63 -9.57
CA THR A 398 -1.58 25.54 -10.49
C THR A 398 -1.02 26.14 -11.77
N GLU A 399 0.18 25.75 -12.18
CA GLU A 399 0.72 26.09 -13.49
C GLU A 399 0.04 25.24 -14.56
N ASN A 400 -0.64 25.87 -15.52
CA ASN A 400 -1.52 25.14 -16.44
C ASN A 400 -0.77 24.26 -17.45
N VAL A 401 0.53 24.46 -17.65
CA VAL A 401 1.33 23.72 -18.63
C VAL A 401 1.86 22.42 -18.05
N THR A 402 2.48 22.48 -16.88
CA THR A 402 3.12 21.34 -16.20
C THR A 402 2.18 20.66 -15.20
N GLY A 403 1.16 21.38 -14.70
CA GLY A 403 0.30 20.91 -13.63
C GLY A 403 0.88 21.09 -12.24
N CYS A 404 2.11 21.62 -12.11
CA CYS A 404 2.72 21.95 -10.82
C CYS A 404 1.82 22.82 -9.96
N GLN A 405 1.84 22.58 -8.64
CA GLN A 405 0.98 23.28 -7.70
C GLN A 405 1.77 23.83 -6.52
N ASP A 406 1.20 24.86 -5.91
CA ASP A 406 1.61 25.39 -4.62
C ASP A 406 0.36 25.78 -3.83
N ASP A 407 0.24 25.28 -2.59
CA ASP A 407 -0.80 25.67 -1.65
C ASP A 407 -0.25 26.73 -0.70
N LEU A 408 -0.56 27.99 -1.04
CA LEU A 408 -0.15 29.17 -0.27
C LEU A 408 -1.00 29.35 1.00
N GLY A 409 -1.89 28.40 1.29
CA GLY A 409 -2.62 28.32 2.55
C GLY A 409 -3.66 29.42 2.71
N GLN A 410 -3.56 30.18 3.80
CA GLN A 410 -4.54 31.20 4.17
C GLN A 410 -3.93 32.61 4.16
N VAL A 411 -4.68 33.55 3.61
CA VAL A 411 -4.41 34.98 3.69
C VAL A 411 -5.62 35.71 4.24
N ILE A 412 -5.36 36.77 5.00
CA ILE A 412 -6.40 37.62 5.59
C ILE A 412 -6.21 39.01 5.00
N VAL A 413 -7.31 39.55 4.49
CA VAL A 413 -7.41 40.96 4.09
C VAL A 413 -8.20 41.65 5.20
N GLU A 414 -7.55 42.51 5.96
CA GLU A 414 -8.19 43.24 7.04
C GLU A 414 -8.73 44.60 6.55
N CYS A 415 -9.66 45.18 7.31
CA CYS A 415 -9.91 46.61 7.24
C CYS A 415 -9.70 47.17 8.64
N PHE A 416 -9.12 48.37 8.69
CA PHE A 416 -8.96 49.10 9.93
C PHE A 416 -9.93 50.26 9.97
N ASP A 417 -10.65 50.40 11.08
CA ASP A 417 -11.55 51.52 11.31
C ASP A 417 -10.72 52.81 11.41
N GLN A 418 -10.81 53.65 10.39
CA GLN A 418 -10.04 54.89 10.30
C GLN A 418 -10.64 55.93 11.24
N GLY A 419 -9.81 56.52 12.11
CA GLY A 419 -10.22 57.55 13.06
C GLY A 419 -10.00 57.20 14.53
N LEU A 420 -9.45 56.02 14.82
CA LEU A 420 -9.03 55.67 16.17
C LEU A 420 -7.64 56.23 16.50
N PRO A 421 -7.51 57.02 17.58
CA PRO A 421 -6.32 57.84 17.85
C PRO A 421 -5.08 57.09 18.33
N CYS A 422 -5.19 55.88 18.91
CA CYS A 422 -4.02 55.17 19.45
C CYS A 422 -4.01 53.64 19.26
N PHE A 423 -5.02 53.08 18.60
CA PHE A 423 -5.08 51.65 18.29
C PHE A 423 -5.88 51.39 17.02
N LYS A 424 -5.62 50.22 16.42
CA LYS A 424 -6.43 49.59 15.38
C LYS A 424 -6.98 48.27 15.91
N THR A 425 -8.03 47.77 15.28
CA THR A 425 -8.74 46.57 15.70
C THR A 425 -8.79 45.58 14.55
N LYS A 426 -8.54 44.30 14.83
CA LYS A 426 -8.76 43.22 13.87
C LYS A 426 -10.23 42.84 13.81
N LEU A 427 -10.74 42.60 12.61
CA LEU A 427 -12.09 42.09 12.41
C LEU A 427 -12.19 40.57 12.50
N VAL A 428 -11.09 39.84 12.35
CA VAL A 428 -11.12 38.37 12.37
C VAL A 428 -9.84 37.79 12.97
N PHE A 429 -9.96 36.63 13.60
CA PHE A 429 -8.83 35.80 14.00
C PHE A 429 -9.16 34.30 13.97
N THR A 430 -8.14 33.48 13.82
CA THR A 430 -8.22 32.04 13.52
C THR A 430 -7.41 31.24 14.54
N PRO A 431 -7.94 30.99 15.75
CA PRO A 431 -7.23 30.22 16.77
C PRO A 431 -7.25 28.72 16.45
N ASN A 432 -6.50 28.30 15.42
CA ASN A 432 -6.35 26.93 14.92
C ASN A 432 -4.96 26.33 15.21
N GLY A 433 -4.00 27.13 15.68
CA GLY A 433 -2.66 26.70 16.08
C GLY A 433 -1.65 26.63 14.95
N ASP A 434 -1.90 27.24 13.80
CA ASP A 434 -0.97 27.28 12.66
C ASP A 434 0.11 28.38 12.79
N GLY A 435 0.05 29.20 13.86
CA GLY A 435 0.94 30.32 14.10
C GLY A 435 0.50 31.62 13.42
N ILE A 436 -0.54 31.57 12.59
CA ILE A 436 -1.08 32.68 11.80
C ILE A 436 -2.41 33.13 12.40
N ASN A 437 -2.42 34.37 12.91
CA ASN A 437 -3.61 35.00 13.48
C ASN A 437 -4.35 34.20 14.59
N ASP A 438 -3.59 33.43 15.38
CA ASP A 438 -4.11 32.63 16.50
C ASP A 438 -4.68 33.45 17.66
N TYR A 439 -4.33 34.74 17.73
CA TYR A 439 -4.71 35.62 18.82
C TYR A 439 -5.39 36.87 18.31
N TRP A 440 -6.49 37.21 18.97
CA TRP A 440 -7.10 38.53 18.87
C TRP A 440 -6.47 39.50 19.86
N ASN A 441 -6.11 40.69 19.39
CA ASN A 441 -5.55 41.78 20.18
C ASN A 441 -5.77 43.14 19.49
N LEU A 442 -5.69 44.22 20.27
CA LEU A 442 -5.55 45.56 19.69
C LEU A 442 -4.16 45.71 19.06
N ILE A 443 -4.09 46.39 17.92
CA ILE A 443 -2.84 46.78 17.27
C ILE A 443 -2.55 48.22 17.69
N ILE A 444 -1.58 48.40 18.59
CA ILE A 444 -1.30 49.72 19.17
C ILE A 444 -0.50 50.58 18.20
N SER A 445 -1.01 51.78 17.90
CA SER A 445 -0.36 52.73 16.98
C SER A 445 0.46 53.81 17.70
N SER A 446 0.35 53.90 19.03
CA SER A 446 1.13 54.81 19.87
C SER A 446 1.43 54.20 21.23
N ASN A 447 2.67 54.34 21.70
CA ASN A 447 3.12 53.81 23.00
C ASN A 447 2.40 54.43 24.21
N ALA A 448 1.62 55.50 24.02
CA ALA A 448 0.87 56.17 25.08
C ALA A 448 -0.60 55.70 25.23
N CYS A 449 -0.99 54.61 24.58
CA CYS A 449 -2.37 54.11 24.62
C CYS A 449 -2.64 53.31 25.90
N ASP A 450 -3.20 53.96 26.93
CA ASP A 450 -3.75 53.28 28.12
C ASP A 450 -5.17 52.80 27.79
N TYR A 451 -5.38 51.48 27.83
CA TYR A 451 -6.66 50.85 27.47
C TYR A 451 -7.00 49.61 28.31
N ILE A 452 -8.29 49.32 28.38
CA ILE A 452 -8.83 48.03 28.83
C ILE A 452 -9.84 47.57 27.77
N VAL A 453 -9.71 46.33 27.32
CA VAL A 453 -10.69 45.69 26.44
C VAL A 453 -11.54 44.71 27.21
N TYR A 454 -12.84 44.75 27.00
CA TYR A 454 -13.79 43.76 27.50
C TYR A 454 -14.39 43.03 26.31
N ILE A 455 -14.30 41.71 26.25
CA ILE A 455 -14.82 40.87 25.17
C ILE A 455 -16.03 40.09 25.67
N TYR A 456 -17.09 40.06 24.86
CA TYR A 456 -18.40 39.53 25.19
C TYR A 456 -18.90 38.54 24.13
N ASP A 457 -19.73 37.58 24.55
CA ASP A 457 -20.52 36.77 23.62
C ASP A 457 -21.75 37.53 23.09
N ARG A 458 -22.50 36.89 22.17
CA ARG A 458 -23.74 37.41 21.59
C ARG A 458 -24.87 37.69 22.58
N TYR A 459 -24.75 37.21 23.83
CA TYR A 459 -25.72 37.41 24.90
C TYR A 459 -25.25 38.46 25.90
N GLY A 460 -24.09 39.11 25.66
CA GLY A 460 -23.52 40.14 26.52
C GLY A 460 -22.76 39.59 27.73
N LYS A 461 -22.45 38.29 27.77
CA LYS A 461 -21.62 37.71 28.84
C LYS A 461 -20.16 38.08 28.64
N LEU A 462 -19.53 38.65 29.66
CA LEU A 462 -18.09 38.94 29.66
C LEU A 462 -17.28 37.63 29.61
N LEU A 463 -16.46 37.48 28.58
CA LEU A 463 -15.61 36.32 28.34
C LEU A 463 -14.16 36.57 28.75
N LYS A 464 -13.62 37.74 28.39
CA LYS A 464 -12.21 38.09 28.60
C LYS A 464 -12.04 39.58 28.85
N THR A 465 -11.06 39.92 29.66
CA THR A 465 -10.56 41.29 29.81
C THR A 465 -9.10 41.32 29.37
N LEU A 466 -8.75 42.26 28.50
CA LEU A 466 -7.38 42.48 28.02
C LEU A 466 -6.87 43.84 28.50
N SER A 467 -5.57 43.90 28.76
CA SER A 467 -4.82 45.10 29.14
C SER A 467 -3.48 45.11 28.42
N PRO A 468 -2.68 46.19 28.47
CA PRO A 468 -1.33 46.20 27.90
C PRO A 468 -0.42 45.05 28.39
N GLU A 469 -0.62 44.54 29.61
CA GLU A 469 0.15 43.42 30.17
C GLU A 469 -0.35 42.04 29.71
N ASN A 470 -1.63 41.93 29.36
CA ASN A 470 -2.26 40.70 28.86
C ASN A 470 -3.16 41.05 27.67
N ASN A 471 -2.50 41.31 26.54
CA ASN A 471 -3.11 41.98 25.39
C ASN A 471 -3.68 41.01 24.34
N LYS A 472 -3.61 39.69 24.56
CA LYS A 472 -3.99 38.66 23.59
C LYS A 472 -5.11 37.77 24.08
N TRP A 473 -5.95 37.32 23.16
CA TRP A 473 -6.97 36.32 23.40
C TRP A 473 -6.95 35.23 22.33
N ASP A 474 -6.91 33.98 22.75
CA ASP A 474 -6.86 32.76 21.93
C ASP A 474 -8.25 32.20 21.60
N GLY A 475 -9.32 32.92 21.91
CA GLY A 475 -10.68 32.43 21.71
C GLY A 475 -11.09 31.31 22.66
N THR A 476 -10.44 31.19 23.82
CA THR A 476 -10.84 30.26 24.88
C THR A 476 -11.59 30.95 26.02
N PHE A 477 -12.50 30.21 26.66
CA PHE A 477 -13.13 30.61 27.92
C PHE A 477 -13.05 29.45 28.92
N ARG A 478 -12.34 29.68 30.04
CA ARG A 478 -12.09 28.66 31.08
C ARG A 478 -11.44 27.38 30.54
N GLY A 479 -10.52 27.53 29.59
CA GLY A 479 -9.80 26.41 28.97
C GLY A 479 -10.56 25.68 27.87
N TYR A 480 -11.78 26.09 27.54
CA TYR A 480 -12.55 25.52 26.43
C TYR A 480 -12.58 26.44 25.22
N ASN A 481 -12.46 25.84 24.04
CA ASN A 481 -12.61 26.49 22.75
C ASN A 481 -14.03 27.05 22.55
N LEU A 482 -14.13 28.35 22.29
CA LEU A 482 -15.42 28.97 21.97
C LEU A 482 -15.79 28.80 20.49
N PRO A 483 -17.09 28.71 20.14
CA PRO A 483 -17.50 28.42 18.76
C PRO A 483 -17.10 29.51 17.75
N SER A 484 -16.96 29.14 16.48
CA SER A 484 -16.83 30.08 15.36
C SER A 484 -18.09 30.96 15.27
N ASN A 485 -17.95 32.24 15.61
CA ASN A 485 -19.07 33.19 15.72
C ASN A 485 -18.54 34.64 15.76
N ASP A 486 -19.45 35.60 15.74
CA ASP A 486 -19.15 36.98 16.09
C ASP A 486 -19.08 37.17 17.61
N TYR A 487 -18.14 38.00 18.05
CA TYR A 487 -17.92 38.40 19.42
C TYR A 487 -17.83 39.93 19.49
N TRP A 488 -18.37 40.51 20.55
CA TRP A 488 -18.41 41.96 20.73
C TRP A 488 -17.35 42.39 21.72
N TYR A 489 -16.81 43.59 21.55
CA TYR A 489 -15.88 44.14 22.52
C TYR A 489 -16.12 45.62 22.78
N VAL A 490 -15.72 46.03 23.97
CA VAL A 490 -15.69 47.42 24.41
C VAL A 490 -14.27 47.77 24.78
N VAL A 491 -13.71 48.79 24.15
CA VAL A 491 -12.42 49.37 24.51
C VAL A 491 -12.67 50.63 25.32
N GLU A 492 -12.22 50.64 26.57
CA GLU A 492 -12.10 51.88 27.36
C GLU A 492 -10.66 52.36 27.25
N TYR A 493 -10.44 53.57 26.76
CA TYR A 493 -9.09 54.12 26.54
C TYR A 493 -8.96 55.57 26.97
N LYS A 494 -7.73 56.03 27.22
CA LYS A 494 -7.43 57.41 27.62
C LYS A 494 -6.55 58.15 26.63
N ILE A 495 -6.83 59.44 26.45
CA ILE A 495 -6.00 60.40 25.72
C ILE A 495 -5.99 61.69 26.51
N ASP A 496 -4.81 62.21 26.82
CA ASP A 496 -4.63 63.43 27.63
C ASP A 496 -5.49 63.39 28.90
N ASP A 497 -5.45 62.27 29.63
CA ASP A 497 -6.23 61.94 30.83
C ASP A 497 -7.76 61.91 30.68
N LYS A 498 -8.28 62.10 29.47
CA LYS A 498 -9.71 62.00 29.16
C LYS A 498 -10.08 60.58 28.72
N LYS A 499 -11.13 60.02 29.32
CA LYS A 499 -11.63 58.68 29.03
C LYS A 499 -12.58 58.67 27.83
N TYR A 500 -12.41 57.66 26.99
CA TYR A 500 -13.23 57.38 25.82
C TYR A 500 -13.65 55.91 25.81
N THR A 501 -14.72 55.62 25.07
CA THR A 501 -15.22 54.26 24.89
C THR A 501 -15.46 54.01 23.41
N TYR A 502 -14.91 52.92 22.90
CA TYR A 502 -15.16 52.40 21.56
C TYR A 502 -15.82 51.03 21.67
N LYS A 503 -16.79 50.74 20.80
CA LYS A 503 -17.54 49.48 20.79
C LYS A 503 -17.59 48.95 19.37
N SER A 504 -17.27 47.68 19.21
CA SER A 504 -17.31 47.01 17.90
C SER A 504 -17.39 45.49 18.11
N HIS A 505 -17.21 44.72 17.03
CA HIS A 505 -17.20 43.26 17.05
C HIS A 505 -16.10 42.71 16.13
N PHE A 506 -15.79 41.42 16.30
CA PHE A 506 -14.91 40.65 15.41
C PHE A 506 -15.44 39.22 15.28
N ALA A 507 -15.04 38.54 14.22
CA ALA A 507 -15.34 37.13 13.99
C ALA A 507 -14.20 36.24 14.52
N LEU A 508 -14.55 35.17 15.21
CA LEU A 508 -13.67 34.02 15.46
C LEU A 508 -14.03 32.96 14.42
N LYS A 509 -13.04 32.48 13.66
CA LYS A 509 -13.21 31.35 12.72
C LYS A 509 -12.26 30.21 13.07
N ARG A 510 -12.73 28.97 12.89
CA ARG A 510 -11.97 27.72 13.01
C ARG A 510 -12.42 26.77 11.93
#